data_AF-A0A4R9PS75-F1
#
_entry.id   AF-A0A4R9PS75-F1
#
_cell.length_a   1.000
_cell.length_b   1.000
_cell.length_c   1.000
_cell.angle_alpha   90.00
_cell.angle_beta   90.00
_cell.angle_gamma   90.00
#
_symmetry.space_group_name_H-M   'P 1'
#
loop_
_entity.id
_entity.type
_entity.pdbx_description
1 polymer ?
#
loop_
_entity_poly.entity_id
_entity_poly.type
_entity_poly.pdbx_seq_one_letter_code
_entity_poly.pdbx_strand_id
1 'polypeptide(L)'
;MLAIDTNVIVRYLTNDHPEQSARAKRLIDGQPVFATVTVILETEWVLRSAYGHDKADVIRALRNFGGLPTVEIEDAPVVASALDLADAGIDFADALHLG
;
A
#
# COMPACT_ATOMS: atom_id res chain seq x y z
N MET A 1 -1.23 16.20 8.27
CA MET A 1 -1.36 15.24 7.17
C MET A 1 -2.55 14.34 7.47
N LEU A 2 -3.31 13.90 6.47
CA LEU A 2 -4.51 13.08 6.69
C LEU A 2 -4.11 11.59 6.75
N ALA A 3 -4.31 10.94 7.89
CA ALA A 3 -4.15 9.50 7.99
C ALA A 3 -5.25 8.79 7.18
N ILE A 4 -4.86 7.83 6.34
CA ILE A 4 -5.78 7.05 5.51
C ILE A 4 -5.72 5.58 5.88
N ASP A 5 -6.84 4.90 5.68
CA ASP A 5 -7.04 3.50 6.02
C ASP A 5 -6.82 2.59 4.80
N THR A 6 -6.66 1.30 5.04
CA THR A 6 -6.45 0.24 4.04
C THR A 6 -7.49 0.30 2.92
N ASN A 7 -8.75 0.52 3.27
CA ASN A 7 -9.82 0.58 2.28
C ASN A 7 -9.59 1.71 1.24
N VAL A 8 -9.08 2.87 1.64
CA VAL A 8 -8.82 4.00 0.74
C VAL A 8 -7.73 3.64 -0.26
N ILE A 9 -6.65 3.00 0.20
CA ILE A 9 -5.53 2.57 -0.66
C ILE A 9 -6.01 1.48 -1.62
N VAL A 10 -6.77 0.50 -1.15
CA VAL A 10 -7.33 -0.56 -1.99
C VAL A 10 -8.24 0.02 -3.08
N ARG A 11 -9.13 0.97 -2.74
CA ARG A 11 -10.00 1.64 -3.74
C ARG A 11 -9.20 2.44 -4.76
N TYR A 12 -8.09 3.04 -4.34
CA TYR A 12 -7.17 3.77 -5.22
C TYR A 12 -6.48 2.84 -6.21
N LEU A 13 -5.95 1.71 -5.74
CA LEU A 13 -5.15 0.78 -6.55
C LEU A 13 -6.00 -0.08 -7.49
N THR A 14 -7.20 -0.50 -7.06
CA THR A 14 -8.00 -1.49 -7.79
C THR A 14 -9.10 -0.89 -8.66
N ASN A 15 -9.49 0.36 -8.39
CA ASN A 15 -10.65 1.01 -9.02
C ASN A 15 -11.93 0.15 -8.97
N ASP A 16 -12.12 -0.60 -7.89
CA ASP A 16 -13.15 -1.62 -7.77
C ASP A 16 -14.51 -1.12 -7.27
N HIS A 17 -14.60 0.16 -6.87
CA HIS A 17 -15.85 0.77 -6.42
C HIS A 17 -16.14 2.05 -7.20
N PRO A 18 -17.31 2.17 -7.88
CA PRO A 18 -17.59 3.26 -8.82
C PRO A 18 -17.47 4.66 -8.20
N GLU A 19 -17.99 4.85 -6.98
CA GLU A 19 -17.90 6.15 -6.30
C GLU A 19 -16.66 6.31 -5.41
N GLN A 20 -16.33 5.29 -4.62
CA GLN A 20 -15.27 5.39 -3.61
C GLN A 20 -13.89 5.45 -4.25
N SER A 21 -13.64 4.74 -5.36
CA SER A 21 -12.35 4.81 -6.07
C SER A 21 -12.08 6.20 -6.64
N ALA A 22 -13.10 6.87 -7.20
CA ALA A 22 -12.98 8.26 -7.64
C ALA A 22 -12.75 9.24 -6.48
N ARG A 23 -13.28 8.96 -5.29
CA ARG A 23 -13.00 9.75 -4.07
C ARG A 23 -11.59 9.50 -3.54
N ALA A 24 -11.15 8.24 -3.46
CA ALA A 24 -9.81 7.86 -3.04
C ALA A 24 -8.75 8.48 -3.96
N LYS A 25 -8.97 8.44 -5.28
CA LYS A 25 -8.09 9.08 -6.26
C LYS A 25 -7.99 10.59 -6.06
N ARG A 26 -9.11 11.30 -5.92
CA ARG A 26 -9.10 12.75 -5.65
C ARG A 26 -8.43 13.09 -4.32
N LEU A 27 -8.59 12.24 -3.31
CA LEU A 27 -7.98 12.43 -2.01
C LEU A 27 -6.46 12.28 -2.07
N ILE A 28 -5.98 11.14 -2.58
CA ILE A 28 -4.56 10.79 -2.63
C ILE A 28 -3.82 11.70 -3.62
N ASP A 29 -4.38 11.99 -4.80
CA ASP A 29 -3.71 12.86 -5.79
C ASP A 29 -3.77 14.35 -5.40
N GLY A 30 -4.73 14.74 -4.54
CA GLY A 30 -5.06 16.15 -4.28
C GLY A 30 -4.41 16.75 -3.04
N GLN A 31 -3.96 15.96 -2.08
CA GLN A 31 -3.35 16.45 -0.84
C GLN A 31 -2.44 15.42 -0.16
N PRO A 32 -1.53 15.85 0.74
CA PRO A 32 -0.70 14.93 1.52
C PRO A 32 -1.51 13.98 2.40
N VAL A 33 -1.23 12.69 2.28
CA VAL A 33 -1.82 11.58 3.06
C VAL A 33 -0.73 10.78 3.76
N PHE A 34 -1.12 10.15 4.87
CA PHE A 34 -0.25 9.32 5.69
C PHE A 34 -0.81 7.92 5.82
N ALA A 35 0.03 6.90 5.60
CA ALA A 35 -0.30 5.51 5.85
C ALA A 35 0.65 4.90 6.88
N THR A 36 0.10 4.22 7.89
CA THR A 36 0.90 3.50 8.90
C THR A 36 1.48 2.22 8.32
N VAL A 37 2.51 1.67 8.97
CA VAL A 37 3.09 0.37 8.58
C VAL A 37 2.01 -0.71 8.54
N THR A 38 1.12 -0.71 9.53
CA THR A 38 0.00 -1.67 9.62
C THR A 38 -1.00 -1.53 8.49
N VAL A 39 -1.26 -0.31 7.99
CA VAL A 39 -2.14 -0.08 6.83
C VAL A 39 -1.49 -0.60 5.55
N ILE A 40 -0.17 -0.48 5.39
CA ILE A 40 0.54 -1.06 4.23
C ILE A 40 0.53 -2.60 4.31
N LEU A 41 0.77 -3.16 5.49
CA LEU A 41 0.67 -4.61 5.76
C LEU A 41 -0.72 -5.15 5.39
N GLU A 42 -1.77 -4.53 5.90
CA GLU A 42 -3.13 -4.98 5.62
C GLU A 42 -3.49 -4.77 4.13
N THR A 43 -3.01 -3.70 3.49
CA THR A 43 -3.21 -3.49 2.05
C THR A 43 -2.59 -4.61 1.22
N GLU A 44 -1.35 -5.01 1.52
CA GLU A 44 -0.69 -6.16 0.87
C GLU A 44 -1.56 -7.43 1.01
N TRP A 45 -1.97 -7.71 2.25
CA TRP A 45 -2.75 -8.89 2.57
C TRP A 45 -4.11 -8.91 1.86
N VAL A 46 -4.82 -7.78 1.84
CA VAL A 46 -6.13 -7.64 1.16
C VAL A 46 -5.98 -7.87 -0.34
N LEU A 47 -4.99 -7.24 -0.99
CA LEU A 47 -4.79 -7.35 -2.44
C LEU A 47 -4.48 -8.81 -2.86
N ARG A 48 -3.73 -9.55 -2.04
CA ARG A 48 -3.43 -10.95 -2.33
C ARG A 48 -4.58 -11.89 -1.96
N SER A 49 -5.14 -11.72 -0.77
CA SER A 49 -6.11 -12.69 -0.22
C SER A 49 -7.52 -12.49 -0.77
N ALA A 50 -7.99 -11.24 -0.85
CA ALA A 50 -9.36 -10.94 -1.28
C ALA A 50 -9.46 -10.69 -2.79
N TYR A 51 -8.44 -10.07 -3.40
CA TYR A 51 -8.44 -9.75 -4.84
C TYR A 51 -7.67 -10.76 -5.69
N GLY A 52 -6.90 -11.66 -5.08
CA GLY A 52 -6.17 -12.71 -5.79
C GLY A 52 -5.02 -12.18 -6.66
N HIS A 53 -4.51 -10.97 -6.39
CA HIS A 53 -3.38 -10.44 -7.12
C HIS A 53 -2.09 -11.19 -6.79
N ASP A 54 -1.25 -11.39 -7.81
CA ASP A 54 0.07 -11.98 -7.64
C ASP A 54 0.98 -11.08 -6.79
N LYS A 55 1.81 -11.71 -5.96
CA LYS A 55 2.69 -11.01 -5.00
C LYS A 55 3.58 -9.94 -5.68
N ALA A 56 4.14 -10.27 -6.84
CA ALA A 56 5.00 -9.35 -7.60
C ALA A 56 4.25 -8.10 -8.06
N ASP A 57 2.98 -8.23 -8.46
CA ASP A 57 2.14 -7.11 -8.87
C ASP A 57 1.77 -6.24 -7.67
N VAL A 58 1.48 -6.85 -6.52
CA VAL A 58 1.19 -6.13 -5.27
C VAL A 58 2.41 -5.36 -4.78
N ILE A 59 3.60 -5.96 -4.77
CA ILE A 59 4.85 -5.27 -4.40
C ILE A 59 5.09 -4.07 -5.32
N ARG A 60 4.95 -4.25 -6.65
CA ARG A 60 5.10 -3.14 -7.61
C ARG A 60 4.07 -2.03 -7.36
N ALA A 61 2.83 -2.38 -7.08
CA ALA A 61 1.78 -1.42 -6.78
C ALA A 61 2.06 -0.63 -5.49
N LEU A 62 2.50 -1.29 -4.42
CA LEU A 62 2.86 -0.63 -3.16
C LEU A 62 4.08 0.28 -3.28
N ARG A 63 5.10 -0.11 -4.07
CA ARG A 63 6.23 0.78 -4.39
C ARG A 63 5.79 2.02 -5.14
N ASN A 64 4.93 1.85 -6.16
CA ASN A 64 4.40 2.97 -6.92
C ASN A 64 3.56 3.91 -6.05
N PHE A 65 2.75 3.34 -5.13
CA PHE A 65 1.95 4.09 -4.19
C PHE A 65 2.82 4.89 -3.21
N GLY A 66 3.81 4.26 -2.58
CA GLY A 66 4.75 4.93 -1.68
C GLY A 66 5.66 5.95 -2.36
N GLY A 67 5.83 5.85 -3.69
CA GLY A 67 6.58 6.82 -4.49
C GLY A 67 5.77 8.05 -4.94
N LEU A 68 4.48 8.14 -4.61
CA LEU A 68 3.66 9.30 -4.96
C LEU A 68 4.09 10.52 -4.13
N PRO A 69 4.15 11.73 -4.72
CA PRO A 69 4.59 12.94 -4.02
C PRO A 69 3.66 13.38 -2.88
N THR A 70 2.46 12.83 -2.83
CA THR A 70 1.43 13.11 -1.83
C THR A 70 1.35 12.04 -0.74
N VAL A 71 2.11 10.95 -0.84
CA VAL A 71 2.04 9.82 0.08
C VAL A 71 3.25 9.83 1.01
N GLU A 72 2.99 9.83 2.31
CA GLU A 72 3.98 9.56 3.35
C GLU A 72 3.64 8.23 4.03
N ILE A 73 4.64 7.37 4.18
CA ILE A 73 4.51 6.06 4.83
C ILE A 73 5.30 6.11 6.14
N GLU A 74 4.67 5.68 7.23
CA GLU A 74 5.33 5.45 8.51
C GLU A 74 6.52 4.49 8.33
N ASP A 75 7.70 4.90 8.81
CA ASP A 75 8.94 4.14 8.68
C ASP A 75 9.18 3.63 7.24
N ALA A 76 9.03 4.53 6.25
CA ALA A 76 9.22 4.21 4.84
C ALA A 76 10.50 3.39 4.52
N PRO A 77 11.67 3.59 5.17
CA PRO A 77 12.83 2.71 4.97
C PRO A 77 12.59 1.25 5.35
N VAL A 78 11.88 0.99 6.46
CA VAL A 78 11.52 -0.36 6.92
C VAL A 78 10.57 -1.00 5.92
N VAL A 79 9.53 -0.27 5.50
CA VAL A 79 8.56 -0.76 4.50
C VAL A 79 9.24 -1.06 3.16
N ALA A 80 10.15 -0.19 2.70
CA ALA A 80 10.91 -0.40 1.46
C ALA A 80 11.79 -1.65 1.53
N SER A 81 12.51 -1.84 2.64
CA SER A 81 13.32 -3.04 2.90
C SER A 81 12.45 -4.30 2.91
N ALA A 82 11.28 -4.24 3.57
CA ALA A 82 10.35 -5.35 3.61
C ALA A 82 9.80 -5.71 2.21
N LEU A 83 9.55 -4.71 1.35
CA LEU A 83 9.17 -4.93 -0.04
C LEU A 83 10.31 -5.58 -0.86
N ASP A 84 11.58 -5.24 -0.60
CA ASP A 84 12.74 -5.88 -1.25
C ASP A 84 12.86 -7.36 -0.84
N LEU A 85 12.75 -7.65 0.45
CA LEU A 85 12.76 -9.01 0.97
C LEU A 85 11.57 -9.83 0.49
N ALA A 86 10.41 -9.18 0.36
CA ALA A 86 9.21 -9.82 -0.16
C ALA A 86 9.37 -10.19 -1.65
N ASP A 87 10.03 -9.35 -2.43
CA ASP A 87 10.36 -9.63 -3.84
C ASP A 87 11.37 -10.79 -3.95
N ALA A 88 12.28 -10.91 -2.97
CA ALA A 88 13.20 -12.03 -2.84
C ALA A 88 12.57 -13.33 -2.30
N GLY A 89 11.27 -13.32 -1.95
CA GLY A 89 10.50 -14.52 -1.61
C GLY A 89 10.07 -14.65 -0.14
N ILE A 90 10.51 -13.76 0.76
CA ILE A 90 10.08 -13.78 2.18
C ILE A 90 8.63 -13.30 2.30
N ASP A 91 7.81 -13.83 3.19
CA ASP A 91 6.46 -13.26 3.40
C ASP A 91 6.55 -11.78 3.83
N PHE A 92 5.65 -10.91 3.37
CA PHE A 92 5.75 -9.48 3.63
C PHE A 92 5.60 -9.14 5.12
N ALA A 93 4.71 -9.85 5.83
CA ALA A 93 4.53 -9.66 7.27
C ALA A 93 5.80 -10.07 8.03
N ASP A 94 6.41 -11.18 7.64
CA ASP A 94 7.68 -11.64 8.22
C ASP A 94 8.83 -10.68 7.91
N ALA A 95 8.86 -10.13 6.69
CA ALA A 95 9.88 -9.18 6.26
C ALA A 95 9.86 -7.87 7.07
N LEU A 96 8.69 -7.41 7.51
CA LEU A 96 8.55 -6.23 8.37
C LEU A 96 9.22 -6.41 9.75
N HIS A 97 9.38 -7.64 10.24
CA HIS A 97 10.07 -7.90 11.51
C HIS A 97 11.60 -7.88 11.40
N LEU A 98 12.15 -7.81 10.18
CA LEU A 98 13.59 -7.85 9.91
C LEU A 98 14.23 -6.46 9.74
N GLY A 99 13.40 -5.40 9.78
CA GLY A 99 13.81 -4.00 9.61
C GLY A 99 13.95 -3.22 10.92
#